data_AF-A0AAV6JSN0-F1
#
_entry.id   AF-A0AAV6JSN0-F1
#
_cell.length_a   1.000
_cell.length_b   1.000
_cell.length_c   1.000
_cell.angle_alpha   90.00
_cell.angle_beta   90.00
_cell.angle_gamma   90.00
#
_symmetry.space_group_name_H-M   'P 1'
#
loop_
_entity.id
_entity.type
_entity.pdbx_description
1 polymer ?
#
loop_
_entity_poly.entity_id
_entity_poly.type
_entity_poly.pdbx_seq_one_letter_code
_entity_poly.pdbx_strand_id
1 'polypeptide(L)'
;MGSAWISSTLVIFLCFCFIPSNVWAGKAACHDPMFGSCYGIPHNCPAACPRLCEVDCRLCKPYCACDKLGAVCQDPRLIGGDGIMFYFHGRKDKDFCLVSDPKLHINAHFIGKKSKKGRDFTWVHSIGILFGHHQFYLGARTVSKWQESTENMLIHLNGEFLMLPNGEGKTWKSPETGLTVQRLADTNKVKVKVEGLFDIVARVVPITSEESRVHGYDVTEEDCFAHLELNFKLESISKKVDGVLGQTYRQNYQSRVKMAAPMPIMGGAEKFASSHLFATDCSASKFGSRKEEDGDGVALRVECGSSIGGKGILCKR
;
A
#
# COMPACT_ATOMS: atom_id res chain seq x y z
N MET A 1 48.43 -3.61 64.06
CA MET A 1 48.93 -4.14 62.77
C MET A 1 47.70 -4.56 61.97
N GLY A 2 47.22 -3.66 61.12
CA GLY A 2 46.05 -3.89 60.28
C GLY A 2 46.48 -3.89 58.81
N SER A 3 45.96 -4.85 58.05
CA SER A 3 46.06 -4.88 56.59
C SER A 3 44.73 -5.40 56.05
N ALA A 4 43.84 -4.45 55.75
CA ALA A 4 42.61 -4.70 55.00
C ALA A 4 42.95 -4.77 53.51
N TRP A 5 42.64 -5.90 52.87
CA TRP A 5 42.74 -6.07 51.43
C TRP A 5 41.51 -5.48 50.76
N ILE A 6 41.70 -4.40 50.00
CA ILE A 6 40.67 -3.79 49.15
C ILE A 6 40.71 -4.52 47.80
N SER A 7 39.71 -5.35 47.53
CA SER A 7 39.49 -5.93 46.20
C SER A 7 38.79 -4.90 45.32
N SER A 8 39.54 -4.26 44.44
CA SER A 8 39.00 -3.35 43.41
C SER A 8 38.32 -4.16 42.31
N THR A 9 36.99 -4.26 42.35
CA THR A 9 36.20 -4.81 41.24
C THR A 9 36.10 -3.74 40.14
N LEU A 10 36.83 -3.95 39.04
CA LEU A 10 36.81 -3.12 37.85
C LEU A 10 35.43 -3.24 37.15
N VAL A 11 34.59 -2.22 37.27
CA VAL A 11 33.33 -2.13 36.50
C VAL A 11 33.69 -1.71 35.07
N ILE A 12 33.77 -2.69 34.17
CA ILE A 12 33.91 -2.45 32.72
C ILE A 12 32.56 -1.95 32.21
N PHE A 13 32.44 -0.63 32.02
CA PHE A 13 31.37 -0.03 31.22
C PHE A 13 31.60 -0.45 29.76
N LEU A 14 30.98 -1.56 29.35
CA LEU A 14 30.82 -1.91 27.94
C LEU A 14 29.92 -0.85 27.31
N CYS A 15 30.55 0.20 26.79
CA CYS A 15 29.91 1.14 25.88
C CYS A 15 29.54 0.33 24.62
N PHE A 16 28.31 -0.20 24.59
CA PHE A 16 27.73 -0.74 23.37
C PHE A 16 27.58 0.44 22.40
N CYS A 17 28.62 0.69 21.62
CA CYS A 17 28.48 1.40 20.37
C CYS A 17 27.40 0.66 19.59
N PHE A 18 26.20 1.24 19.52
CA PHE A 18 25.24 0.90 18.49
C PHE A 18 25.97 1.05 17.17
N ILE A 19 26.41 -0.07 16.59
CA ILE A 19 26.88 -0.07 15.21
C ILE A 19 25.60 0.17 14.42
N PRO A 20 25.37 1.36 13.81
CA PRO A 20 24.25 1.52 12.93
C PRO A 20 24.43 0.48 11.83
N SER A 21 23.45 -0.40 11.66
CA SER A 21 23.38 -1.27 10.50
C SER A 21 23.57 -0.36 9.29
N ASN A 22 24.66 -0.51 8.55
CA ASN A 22 24.88 0.22 7.30
C ASN A 22 23.82 -0.29 6.31
N VAL A 23 22.62 0.28 6.37
CA VAL A 23 21.59 0.02 5.38
C VAL A 23 22.06 0.74 4.13
N TRP A 24 22.64 -0.01 3.20
CA TRP A 24 23.05 0.52 1.92
C TRP A 24 21.82 1.13 1.23
N ALA A 25 21.87 2.43 0.97
CA ALA A 25 20.82 3.13 0.26
C ALA A 25 20.85 2.66 -1.20
N GLY A 26 19.80 1.93 -1.58
CA GLY A 26 19.53 1.58 -2.96
C GLY A 26 19.32 2.83 -3.81
N LYS A 27 19.34 2.62 -5.13
CA LYS A 27 19.08 3.67 -6.10
C LYS A 27 17.89 3.30 -6.97
N ALA A 28 17.11 4.30 -7.35
CA ALA A 28 16.04 4.17 -8.34
C ALA A 28 16.21 5.24 -9.41
N ALA A 29 15.67 5.01 -10.59
CA ALA A 29 15.69 5.95 -11.70
C ALA A 29 14.29 6.08 -12.33
N CYS A 30 14.06 7.20 -12.99
CA CYS A 30 12.90 7.35 -13.87
C CYS A 30 13.15 6.57 -15.17
N HIS A 31 12.16 5.80 -15.63
CA HIS A 31 12.22 5.05 -16.88
C HIS A 31 11.17 5.49 -17.91
N ASP A 32 10.61 6.70 -17.75
CA ASP A 32 9.70 7.30 -18.73
C ASP A 32 10.48 8.21 -19.71
N PRO A 33 10.60 7.84 -20.99
CA PRO A 33 11.36 8.61 -21.99
C PRO A 33 10.82 10.02 -22.22
N MET A 34 9.57 10.31 -21.86
CA MET A 34 8.98 11.65 -21.99
C MET A 34 9.67 12.68 -21.10
N PHE A 35 10.32 12.24 -20.02
CA PHE A 35 11.04 13.09 -19.08
C PHE A 35 12.54 12.99 -19.30
N GLY A 36 13.00 13.34 -20.51
CA GLY A 36 14.40 13.16 -20.93
C GLY A 36 15.45 13.76 -20.00
N SER A 37 15.14 14.86 -19.29
CA SER A 37 16.05 15.47 -18.30
C SER A 37 16.19 14.67 -17.00
N CYS A 38 15.31 13.70 -16.73
CA CYS A 38 15.34 12.82 -15.57
C CYS A 38 15.56 11.33 -15.93
N TYR A 39 15.30 10.98 -17.19
CA TYR A 39 15.32 9.60 -17.66
C TYR A 39 16.68 8.93 -17.40
N GLY A 40 16.65 7.77 -16.74
CA GLY A 40 17.82 6.96 -16.43
C GLY A 40 18.75 7.54 -15.36
N ILE A 41 18.44 8.71 -14.77
CA ILE A 41 19.28 9.31 -13.74
C ILE A 41 19.06 8.58 -12.41
N PRO A 42 20.10 7.98 -11.80
CA PRO A 42 19.96 7.27 -10.53
C PRO A 42 19.88 8.24 -9.34
N HIS A 43 18.87 8.07 -8.49
CA HIS A 43 18.67 8.81 -7.25
C HIS A 43 18.78 7.88 -6.03
N ASN A 44 19.37 8.38 -4.95
CA ASN A 44 19.45 7.64 -3.68
C ASN A 44 18.07 7.53 -3.03
N CYS A 45 17.69 6.34 -2.60
CA CYS A 45 16.42 6.13 -1.91
C CYS A 45 16.38 6.83 -0.54
N PRO A 46 15.21 7.32 -0.11
CA PRO A 46 15.01 7.79 1.26
C PRO A 46 15.27 6.67 2.27
N ALA A 47 15.74 7.04 3.46
CA ALA A 47 16.02 6.09 4.54
C ALA A 47 14.78 5.28 4.99
N ALA A 48 13.58 5.82 4.80
CA ALA A 48 12.32 5.14 5.12
C ALA A 48 12.00 3.97 4.16
N CYS A 49 12.54 3.97 2.94
CA CYS A 49 12.35 2.92 1.93
C CYS A 49 13.65 2.67 1.15
N PRO A 50 14.72 2.26 1.83
CA PRO A 50 16.07 2.32 1.28
C PRO A 50 16.29 1.36 0.09
N ARG A 51 15.38 0.42 -0.15
CA ARG A 51 15.47 -0.55 -1.27
C ARG A 51 14.27 -0.54 -2.22
N LEU A 52 13.18 0.15 -1.87
CA LEU A 52 11.89 0.04 -2.56
C LEU A 52 11.36 1.40 -3.04
N CYS A 53 12.22 2.41 -3.10
CA CYS A 53 11.82 3.73 -3.59
C CYS A 53 11.56 3.73 -5.10
N GLU A 54 10.79 4.72 -5.54
CA GLU A 54 10.53 5.02 -6.95
C GLU A 54 10.95 6.47 -7.22
N VAL A 55 11.08 6.85 -8.49
CA VAL A 55 11.38 8.24 -8.88
C VAL A 55 10.16 8.85 -9.55
N ASP A 56 9.70 9.99 -9.02
CA ASP A 56 8.71 10.81 -9.71
C ASP A 56 9.42 11.47 -10.89
N CYS A 57 9.14 11.02 -12.11
CA CYS A 57 9.76 11.52 -13.33
C CYS A 57 9.53 13.01 -13.57
N ARG A 58 8.40 13.56 -13.09
CA ARG A 58 8.08 14.99 -13.27
C ARG A 58 8.88 15.85 -12.30
N LEU A 59 9.03 15.42 -11.06
CA LEU A 59 9.78 16.14 -10.03
C LEU A 59 11.27 15.79 -10.02
N CYS A 60 11.65 14.71 -10.69
CA CYS A 60 12.96 14.06 -10.64
C CYS A 60 13.47 13.83 -9.20
N LYS A 61 12.58 13.29 -8.35
CA LYS A 61 12.86 13.05 -6.93
C LYS A 61 12.46 11.64 -6.52
N PRO A 62 13.29 10.97 -5.69
CA PRO A 62 12.95 9.67 -5.16
C PRO A 62 11.89 9.78 -4.06
N TYR A 63 10.97 8.83 -3.99
CA TYR A 63 9.92 8.75 -2.97
C TYR A 63 9.64 7.30 -2.58
N CYS A 64 9.02 7.10 -1.41
CA CYS A 64 8.56 5.78 -0.98
C CYS A 64 7.17 5.51 -1.53
N ALA A 65 6.99 4.40 -2.24
CA ALA A 65 5.70 4.05 -2.85
C ALA A 65 4.56 4.03 -1.82
N CYS A 66 4.84 3.62 -0.58
CA CYS A 66 3.87 3.58 0.52
C CYS A 66 3.50 4.93 1.14
N ASP A 67 4.08 6.04 0.68
CA ASP A 67 3.75 7.39 1.13
C ASP A 67 2.86 8.14 0.11
N LYS A 68 2.46 7.48 -0.97
CA LYS A 68 1.61 8.05 -2.02
C LYS A 68 0.13 8.04 -1.60
N LEU A 69 -0.65 8.99 -2.13
CA LEU A 69 -2.11 8.96 -2.02
C LEU A 69 -2.68 7.64 -2.53
N GLY A 70 -3.59 7.06 -1.77
CA GLY A 70 -4.17 5.75 -2.07
C GLY A 70 -3.22 4.59 -1.78
N ALA A 71 -2.10 4.78 -1.09
CA ALA A 71 -1.26 3.67 -0.68
C ALA A 71 -1.94 2.82 0.40
N VAL A 72 -1.74 1.50 0.33
CA VAL A 72 -2.07 0.51 1.37
C VAL A 72 -0.88 -0.42 1.49
N CYS A 73 -0.13 -0.33 2.58
CA CYS A 73 1.10 -1.08 2.81
C CYS A 73 1.22 -1.52 4.26
N GLN A 74 2.19 -2.37 4.60
CA GLN A 74 2.50 -2.75 5.98
C GLN A 74 1.26 -3.34 6.70
N ASP A 75 0.97 -2.95 7.95
CA ASP A 75 0.05 -3.64 8.86
C ASP A 75 -1.38 -3.06 9.08
N PRO A 76 -2.19 -2.95 8.03
CA PRO A 76 -1.98 -2.05 6.92
C PRO A 76 -2.15 -0.58 7.34
N ARG A 77 -1.15 0.21 6.95
CA ARG A 77 -1.14 1.67 6.89
C ARG A 77 -1.72 2.12 5.55
N LEU A 78 -2.66 3.06 5.59
CA LEU A 78 -3.33 3.64 4.44
C LEU A 78 -3.06 5.14 4.36
N ILE A 79 -2.98 5.65 3.13
CA ILE A 79 -3.00 7.09 2.85
C ILE A 79 -4.30 7.42 2.09
N GLY A 80 -5.18 8.17 2.74
CA GLY A 80 -6.45 8.60 2.16
C GLY A 80 -6.27 9.46 0.92
N GLY A 81 -7.33 9.59 0.11
CA GLY A 81 -7.37 10.55 -0.98
C GLY A 81 -7.16 11.98 -0.49
N ASP A 82 -7.64 12.30 0.73
CA ASP A 82 -7.42 13.55 1.45
C ASP A 82 -5.97 13.76 1.95
N GLY A 83 -5.07 12.79 1.75
CA GLY A 83 -3.68 12.83 2.18
C GLY A 83 -3.45 12.48 3.64
N ILE A 84 -4.50 12.11 4.38
CA ILE A 84 -4.38 11.72 5.78
C ILE A 84 -3.93 10.27 5.88
N MET A 85 -2.88 10.03 6.67
CA MET A 85 -2.43 8.70 7.02
C MET A 85 -3.25 8.13 8.16
N PHE A 86 -3.67 6.87 8.04
CA PHE A 86 -4.35 6.13 9.09
C PHE A 86 -4.12 4.63 8.96
N TYR A 87 -4.38 3.88 10.01
CA TYR A 87 -4.36 2.42 10.02
C TYR A 87 -5.77 1.87 9.98
N PHE A 88 -5.96 0.78 9.24
CA PHE A 88 -7.19 -0.01 9.28
C PHE A 88 -6.84 -1.48 9.48
N HIS A 89 -6.93 -1.96 10.71
CA HIS A 89 -6.43 -3.30 11.02
C HIS A 89 -7.38 -4.44 10.64
N GLY A 90 -8.66 -4.15 10.36
CA GLY A 90 -9.63 -5.18 10.03
C GLY A 90 -9.64 -6.34 11.03
N ARG A 91 -9.68 -7.57 10.51
CA ARG A 91 -9.56 -8.82 11.25
C ARG A 91 -8.87 -9.87 10.39
N LYS A 92 -8.15 -10.80 11.02
CA LYS A 92 -7.56 -11.96 10.37
C LYS A 92 -8.64 -12.81 9.67
N ASP A 93 -8.32 -13.29 8.48
CA ASP A 93 -9.10 -14.20 7.62
C ASP A 93 -10.51 -13.63 7.32
N LYS A 94 -10.58 -12.33 7.04
CA LYS A 94 -11.81 -11.61 6.70
C LYS A 94 -11.61 -10.67 5.53
N ASP A 95 -12.71 -10.42 4.81
CA ASP A 95 -12.75 -9.53 3.67
C ASP A 95 -13.36 -8.18 4.04
N PHE A 96 -12.77 -7.10 3.53
CA PHE A 96 -13.22 -5.74 3.78
C PHE A 96 -13.28 -4.89 2.52
N CYS A 97 -14.32 -4.07 2.40
CA CYS A 97 -14.51 -3.13 1.31
C CYS A 97 -13.62 -1.90 1.47
N LEU A 98 -12.59 -1.81 0.62
CA LEU A 98 -11.68 -0.68 0.58
C LEU A 98 -12.29 0.49 -0.20
N VAL A 99 -12.91 0.20 -1.34
CA VAL A 99 -13.49 1.20 -2.24
C VAL A 99 -14.81 0.67 -2.78
N SER A 100 -15.89 1.44 -2.67
CA SER A 100 -17.12 1.16 -3.40
C SER A 100 -17.70 2.43 -3.99
N ASP A 101 -17.92 2.39 -5.29
CA ASP A 101 -18.51 3.42 -6.14
C ASP A 101 -19.50 2.73 -7.11
N PRO A 102 -20.46 3.41 -7.76
CA PRO A 102 -21.40 2.78 -8.67
C PRO A 102 -20.78 1.89 -9.75
N LYS A 103 -19.56 2.22 -10.25
CA LYS A 103 -18.88 1.48 -11.32
C LYS A 103 -17.69 0.63 -10.87
N LEU A 104 -17.28 0.75 -9.60
CA LEU A 104 -16.06 0.11 -9.08
C LEU A 104 -16.28 -0.37 -7.65
N HIS A 105 -16.02 -1.64 -7.40
CA HIS A 105 -15.99 -2.20 -6.04
C HIS A 105 -14.69 -2.94 -5.83
N ILE A 106 -14.01 -2.67 -4.72
CA ILE A 106 -12.74 -3.29 -4.36
C ILE A 106 -12.82 -3.76 -2.92
N ASN A 107 -12.73 -5.07 -2.75
CA ASN A 107 -12.52 -5.69 -1.45
C ASN A 107 -11.07 -6.16 -1.33
N ALA A 108 -10.62 -6.29 -0.09
CA ALA A 108 -9.34 -6.85 0.27
C ALA A 108 -9.52 -7.98 1.29
N HIS A 109 -8.80 -9.08 1.07
CA HIS A 109 -8.66 -10.17 2.02
C HIS A 109 -7.52 -9.90 2.98
N PHE A 110 -7.81 -9.96 4.27
CA PHE A 110 -6.84 -9.72 5.32
C PHE A 110 -6.38 -11.05 5.90
N ILE A 111 -5.07 -11.31 5.81
CA ILE A 111 -4.42 -12.36 6.59
C ILE A 111 -3.95 -11.80 7.92
N GLY A 112 -3.56 -12.66 8.85
CA GLY A 112 -3.00 -12.17 10.10
C GLY A 112 -2.32 -13.21 10.97
N LYS A 113 -1.60 -12.70 11.97
CA LYS A 113 -0.91 -13.47 12.99
C LYS A 113 -1.32 -12.99 14.37
N LYS A 114 -1.56 -13.95 15.26
CA LYS A 114 -1.96 -13.66 16.64
C LYS A 114 -0.83 -12.97 17.38
N SER A 115 -1.14 -11.85 18.03
CA SER A 115 -0.19 -11.14 18.87
C SER A 115 -0.27 -11.62 20.32
N LYS A 116 0.87 -11.69 21.01
CA LYS A 116 0.92 -11.89 22.46
C LYS A 116 0.57 -10.62 23.25
N LYS A 117 0.57 -9.45 22.58
CA LYS A 117 0.41 -8.13 23.19
C LYS A 117 -0.98 -7.52 22.98
N GLY A 118 -1.95 -8.30 22.47
CA GLY A 118 -3.32 -7.83 22.25
C GLY A 118 -3.88 -8.29 20.91
N ARG A 119 -4.28 -7.32 20.06
CA ARG A 119 -4.94 -7.57 18.76
C ARG A 119 -4.00 -8.25 17.77
N ASP A 120 -4.59 -8.99 16.83
CA ASP A 120 -3.86 -9.60 15.72
C ASP A 120 -3.17 -8.53 14.85
N PHE A 121 -2.00 -8.90 14.33
CA PHE A 121 -1.36 -8.21 13.22
C PHE A 121 -2.01 -8.68 11.93
N THR A 122 -2.23 -7.77 11.00
CA THR A 122 -2.94 -8.08 9.75
C THR A 122 -2.28 -7.41 8.57
N TRP A 123 -2.42 -8.04 7.41
CA TRP A 123 -1.88 -7.56 6.14
C TRP A 123 -2.87 -7.86 5.01
N VAL A 124 -2.82 -7.07 3.93
CA VAL A 124 -3.65 -7.32 2.75
C VAL A 124 -2.99 -8.41 1.90
N HIS A 125 -3.64 -9.57 1.77
CA HIS A 125 -3.10 -10.70 1.01
C HIS A 125 -3.56 -10.73 -0.45
N SER A 126 -4.82 -10.35 -0.68
CA SER A 126 -5.41 -10.30 -2.02
C SER A 126 -6.46 -9.20 -2.11
N ILE A 127 -6.74 -8.77 -3.33
CA ILE A 127 -7.85 -7.88 -3.66
C ILE A 127 -8.74 -8.52 -4.71
N GLY A 128 -10.04 -8.26 -4.57
CA GLY A 128 -11.05 -8.52 -5.59
C GLY A 128 -11.58 -7.21 -6.11
N ILE A 129 -11.53 -7.04 -7.44
CA ILE A 129 -12.00 -5.83 -8.12
C ILE A 129 -13.20 -6.21 -8.98
N LEU A 130 -14.34 -5.59 -8.72
CA LEU A 130 -15.52 -5.65 -9.59
C LEU A 130 -15.68 -4.36 -10.38
N PHE A 131 -15.80 -4.49 -11.69
CA PHE A 131 -16.07 -3.38 -12.61
C PHE A 131 -16.94 -3.89 -13.76
N GLY A 132 -18.08 -3.23 -14.02
CA GLY A 132 -19.10 -3.78 -14.90
C GLY A 132 -19.59 -5.15 -14.40
N HIS A 133 -19.49 -6.16 -15.25
CA HIS A 133 -19.79 -7.56 -14.89
C HIS A 133 -18.53 -8.42 -14.67
N HIS A 134 -17.35 -7.79 -14.64
CA HIS A 134 -16.08 -8.49 -14.55
C HIS A 134 -15.56 -8.55 -13.13
N GLN A 135 -14.87 -9.64 -12.82
CA GLN A 135 -14.21 -9.89 -11.55
C GLN A 135 -12.71 -10.07 -11.81
N PHE A 136 -11.87 -9.24 -11.21
CA PHE A 136 -10.43 -9.37 -11.28
C PHE A 136 -9.86 -9.68 -9.91
N TYR A 137 -9.08 -10.75 -9.84
CA TYR A 137 -8.35 -11.18 -8.65
C TYR A 137 -6.88 -10.82 -8.78
N LEU A 138 -6.31 -10.28 -7.70
CA LEU A 138 -4.86 -10.17 -7.54
C LEU A 138 -4.49 -10.55 -6.11
N GLY A 139 -3.56 -11.48 -5.93
CA GLY A 139 -3.12 -11.94 -4.61
C GLY A 139 -1.67 -12.39 -4.57
N ALA A 140 -1.18 -12.58 -3.35
CA ALA A 140 0.10 -13.22 -3.08
C ALA A 140 -0.06 -14.76 -2.99
N ARG A 141 0.99 -15.49 -3.34
CA ARG A 141 1.14 -16.91 -2.99
C ARG A 141 1.59 -17.02 -1.53
N THR A 142 1.07 -18.00 -0.82
CA THR A 142 1.66 -18.44 0.45
C THR A 142 3.00 -19.09 0.16
N VAL A 143 4.07 -18.62 0.79
CA VAL A 143 5.42 -19.14 0.62
C VAL A 143 6.03 -19.47 1.97
N SER A 144 6.78 -20.57 2.05
CA SER A 144 7.56 -20.86 3.27
C SER A 144 8.85 -20.05 3.32
N LYS A 145 9.48 -19.82 2.15
CA LYS A 145 10.72 -19.05 2.03
C LYS A 145 10.63 -18.05 0.88
N TRP A 146 10.96 -16.78 1.16
CA TRP A 146 11.00 -15.75 0.13
C TRP A 146 12.21 -15.91 -0.79
N GLN A 147 11.98 -15.77 -2.10
CA GLN A 147 13.02 -15.64 -3.11
C GLN A 147 12.64 -14.50 -4.04
N GLU A 148 13.50 -13.49 -4.15
CA GLU A 148 13.22 -12.26 -4.91
C GLU A 148 12.93 -12.56 -6.39
N SER A 149 13.65 -13.52 -6.97
CA SER A 149 13.52 -13.92 -8.38
C SER A 149 12.33 -14.85 -8.67
N THR A 150 11.51 -15.20 -7.68
CA THR A 150 10.35 -16.07 -7.86
C THR A 150 9.08 -15.24 -7.97
N GLU A 151 8.25 -15.54 -8.98
CA GLU A 151 6.92 -14.93 -9.12
C GLU A 151 5.95 -15.51 -8.09
N ASN A 152 5.46 -14.64 -7.20
CA ASN A 152 4.52 -14.96 -6.15
C ASN A 152 3.17 -14.26 -6.34
N MET A 153 2.93 -13.55 -7.46
CA MET A 153 1.61 -13.02 -7.79
C MET A 153 0.70 -14.10 -8.40
N LEU A 154 -0.56 -14.06 -7.97
CA LEU A 154 -1.68 -14.80 -8.56
C LEU A 154 -2.66 -13.81 -9.17
N ILE A 155 -2.98 -13.98 -10.44
CA ILE A 155 -3.84 -13.05 -11.19
C ILE A 155 -4.89 -13.86 -11.94
N HIS A 156 -6.16 -13.51 -11.73
CA HIS A 156 -7.27 -14.12 -12.46
C HIS A 156 -8.22 -13.04 -12.99
N LEU A 157 -8.81 -13.28 -14.15
CA LEU A 157 -9.91 -12.51 -14.70
C LEU A 157 -11.10 -13.43 -14.92
N ASN A 158 -12.24 -13.11 -14.31
CA ASN A 158 -13.47 -13.91 -14.35
C ASN A 158 -13.26 -15.38 -13.97
N GLY A 159 -12.38 -15.64 -13.00
CA GLY A 159 -12.00 -16.98 -12.55
C GLY A 159 -10.87 -17.63 -13.36
N GLU A 160 -10.59 -17.17 -14.56
CA GLU A 160 -9.55 -17.73 -15.43
C GLU A 160 -8.17 -17.19 -15.06
N PHE A 161 -7.17 -18.08 -15.01
CA PHE A 161 -5.79 -17.71 -14.71
C PHE A 161 -5.18 -16.88 -15.85
N LEU A 162 -4.51 -15.79 -15.50
CA LEU A 162 -3.93 -14.87 -16.45
C LEU A 162 -2.41 -15.07 -16.53
N MET A 163 -1.93 -15.58 -17.68
CA MET A 163 -0.50 -15.64 -17.97
C MET A 163 0.02 -14.31 -18.51
N LEU A 164 0.80 -13.60 -17.69
CA LEU A 164 1.48 -12.38 -18.14
C LEU A 164 2.69 -12.72 -19.01
N PRO A 165 2.93 -11.97 -20.10
CA PRO A 165 4.17 -12.11 -20.85
C PRO A 165 5.39 -11.82 -19.96
N ASN A 166 6.49 -12.52 -20.20
CA ASN A 166 7.71 -12.39 -19.40
C ASN A 166 8.51 -11.13 -19.72
N GLY A 167 9.07 -10.52 -18.68
CA GLY A 167 9.96 -9.35 -18.77
C GLY A 167 9.30 -8.04 -18.33
N GLU A 168 10.09 -7.18 -17.70
CA GLU A 168 9.68 -5.83 -17.32
C GLU A 168 9.13 -5.03 -18.52
N GLY A 169 8.10 -4.21 -18.27
CA GLY A 169 7.45 -3.37 -19.26
C GLY A 169 6.45 -4.10 -20.17
N LYS A 170 6.49 -5.44 -20.22
CA LYS A 170 5.50 -6.21 -21.00
C LYS A 170 4.09 -6.05 -20.45
N THR A 171 3.14 -5.98 -21.35
CA THR A 171 1.73 -5.69 -21.04
C THR A 171 0.82 -6.74 -21.64
N TRP A 172 -0.07 -7.28 -20.83
CA TRP A 172 -1.24 -8.04 -21.24
C TRP A 172 -2.45 -7.10 -21.32
N LYS A 173 -3.34 -7.32 -22.29
CA LYS A 173 -4.55 -6.51 -22.48
C LYS A 173 -5.74 -7.39 -22.83
N SER A 174 -6.91 -7.07 -22.27
CA SER A 174 -8.20 -7.64 -22.65
C SER A 174 -9.01 -6.58 -23.41
N PRO A 175 -9.23 -6.76 -24.74
CA PRO A 175 -10.06 -5.85 -25.52
C PRO A 175 -11.51 -5.78 -25.05
N GLU A 176 -12.05 -6.89 -24.55
CA GLU A 176 -13.43 -7.01 -24.08
C GLU A 176 -13.67 -6.16 -22.82
N THR A 177 -12.75 -6.22 -21.87
CA THR A 177 -12.92 -5.57 -20.55
C THR A 177 -12.24 -4.21 -20.47
N GLY A 178 -11.36 -3.88 -21.42
CA GLY A 178 -10.47 -2.72 -21.37
C GLY A 178 -9.36 -2.85 -20.31
N LEU A 179 -9.27 -3.98 -19.61
CA LEU A 179 -8.27 -4.22 -18.59
C LEU A 179 -6.88 -4.41 -19.19
N THR A 180 -5.90 -3.74 -18.60
CA THR A 180 -4.49 -3.89 -18.93
C THR A 180 -3.71 -4.26 -17.67
N VAL A 181 -2.76 -5.19 -17.82
CA VAL A 181 -1.85 -5.60 -16.75
C VAL A 181 -0.43 -5.54 -17.29
N GLN A 182 0.38 -4.63 -16.73
CA GLN A 182 1.76 -4.41 -17.14
C GLN A 182 2.72 -4.86 -16.03
N ARG A 183 3.77 -5.61 -16.39
CA ARG A 183 4.89 -5.90 -15.49
C ARG A 183 5.72 -4.64 -15.26
N LEU A 184 5.94 -4.30 -13.99
CA LEU A 184 6.79 -3.18 -13.58
C LEU A 184 8.14 -3.63 -12.99
N ALA A 185 8.34 -4.94 -12.90
CA ALA A 185 9.61 -5.59 -12.56
C ALA A 185 9.55 -7.02 -13.13
N ASP A 186 10.67 -7.73 -13.08
CA ASP A 186 10.74 -9.12 -13.54
C ASP A 186 9.74 -10.03 -12.81
N THR A 187 9.57 -9.83 -11.50
CA THR A 187 8.65 -10.58 -10.63
C THR A 187 7.92 -9.66 -9.66
N ASN A 188 6.79 -10.10 -9.13
CA ASN A 188 6.14 -9.53 -7.94
C ASN A 188 5.70 -8.06 -8.01
N LYS A 189 5.77 -7.38 -9.16
CA LYS A 189 5.27 -6.01 -9.32
C LYS A 189 4.52 -5.81 -10.64
N VAL A 190 3.25 -5.42 -10.56
CA VAL A 190 2.41 -5.11 -11.72
C VAL A 190 1.66 -3.80 -11.57
N LYS A 191 1.28 -3.25 -12.72
CA LYS A 191 0.33 -2.16 -12.87
C LYS A 191 -0.94 -2.71 -13.52
N VAL A 192 -2.07 -2.58 -12.83
CA VAL A 192 -3.39 -3.01 -13.30
C VAL A 192 -4.21 -1.76 -13.59
N LYS A 193 -4.71 -1.61 -14.81
CA LYS A 193 -5.42 -0.39 -15.23
C LYS A 193 -6.65 -0.71 -16.08
N VAL A 194 -7.74 -0.01 -15.79
CA VAL A 194 -8.88 0.19 -16.69
C VAL A 194 -9.03 1.70 -16.88
N GLU A 195 -8.90 2.16 -18.13
CA GLU A 195 -8.91 3.59 -18.45
C GLU A 195 -10.20 4.28 -18.02
N GLY A 196 -10.08 5.40 -17.30
CA GLY A 196 -11.23 6.15 -16.79
C GLY A 196 -11.92 5.50 -15.59
N LEU A 197 -11.36 4.43 -15.01
CA LEU A 197 -11.84 3.83 -13.75
C LEU A 197 -10.77 3.76 -12.67
N PHE A 198 -9.63 3.13 -12.95
CA PHE A 198 -8.55 3.02 -11.97
C PHE A 198 -7.21 2.66 -12.60
N ASP A 199 -6.17 2.96 -11.84
CA ASP A 199 -4.79 2.55 -12.05
C ASP A 199 -4.24 2.10 -10.69
N ILE A 200 -3.89 0.81 -10.56
CA ILE A 200 -3.41 0.20 -9.32
C ILE A 200 -2.03 -0.38 -9.56
N VAL A 201 -1.05 0.11 -8.81
CA VAL A 201 0.25 -0.56 -8.72
C VAL A 201 0.22 -1.50 -7.53
N ALA A 202 0.50 -2.78 -7.78
CA ALA A 202 0.55 -3.81 -6.76
C ALA A 202 1.94 -4.45 -6.72
N ARG A 203 2.44 -4.68 -5.51
CA ARG A 203 3.69 -5.41 -5.27
C ARG A 203 3.46 -6.48 -4.23
N VAL A 204 3.94 -7.70 -4.47
CA VAL A 204 4.03 -8.73 -3.43
C VAL A 204 5.37 -8.58 -2.71
N VAL A 205 5.33 -8.50 -1.38
CA VAL A 205 6.51 -8.38 -0.53
C VAL A 205 6.45 -9.38 0.62
N PRO A 206 7.59 -9.85 1.14
CA PRO A 206 7.62 -10.65 2.36
C PRO A 206 7.59 -9.73 3.59
N ILE A 207 7.07 -10.24 4.71
CA ILE A 207 7.41 -9.66 6.01
C ILE A 207 8.87 -9.97 6.32
N THR A 208 9.70 -8.94 6.45
CA THR A 208 11.13 -9.14 6.71
C THR A 208 11.40 -9.41 8.19
N SER A 209 12.51 -10.08 8.49
CA SER A 209 12.94 -10.31 9.88
C SER A 209 13.18 -9.00 10.65
N GLU A 210 13.68 -7.98 9.96
CA GLU A 210 13.88 -6.64 10.53
C GLU A 210 12.56 -5.96 10.87
N GLU A 211 11.60 -5.97 9.94
CA GLU A 211 10.24 -5.45 10.19
C GLU A 211 9.59 -6.21 11.35
N SER A 212 9.66 -7.54 11.33
CA SER A 212 9.16 -8.42 12.40
C SER A 212 9.77 -8.07 13.76
N ARG A 213 11.08 -7.78 13.81
CA ARG A 213 11.81 -7.39 15.03
C ARG A 213 11.38 -6.02 15.55
N VAL A 214 11.26 -5.04 14.65
CA VAL A 214 10.89 -3.65 15.00
C VAL A 214 9.44 -3.57 15.50
N HIS A 215 8.52 -4.28 14.83
CA HIS A 215 7.10 -4.25 15.15
C HIS A 215 6.65 -5.34 16.14
N GLY A 216 7.51 -6.33 16.39
CA GLY A 216 7.22 -7.44 17.32
C GLY A 216 6.18 -8.40 16.77
N TYR A 217 6.23 -8.71 15.47
CA TYR A 217 5.28 -9.63 14.82
C TYR A 217 5.52 -11.10 15.18
N ASP A 218 6.69 -11.45 15.72
CA ASP A 218 7.12 -12.83 15.98
C ASP A 218 7.03 -13.74 14.71
N VAL A 219 7.18 -13.16 13.51
CA VAL A 219 7.26 -13.90 12.24
C VAL A 219 8.66 -14.50 12.09
N THR A 220 8.72 -15.80 11.82
CA THR A 220 9.95 -16.57 11.60
C THR A 220 10.13 -16.88 10.11
N GLU A 221 11.32 -17.34 9.73
CA GLU A 221 11.62 -17.75 8.34
C GLU A 221 10.83 -18.99 7.88
N GLU A 222 10.13 -19.68 8.78
CA GLU A 222 9.33 -20.87 8.48
C GLU A 222 7.88 -20.52 8.08
N ASP A 223 7.43 -19.29 8.41
CA ASP A 223 6.10 -18.74 8.11
C ASP A 223 6.26 -17.42 7.33
N CYS A 224 6.84 -17.45 6.14
CA CYS A 224 7.02 -16.24 5.34
C CYS A 224 5.68 -15.72 4.79
N PHE A 225 5.00 -14.86 5.56
CA PHE A 225 3.82 -14.15 5.10
C PHE A 225 4.20 -13.19 3.97
N ALA A 226 3.80 -13.54 2.75
CA ALA A 226 3.81 -12.61 1.63
C ALA A 226 2.49 -11.85 1.60
N HIS A 227 2.55 -10.54 1.39
CA HIS A 227 1.38 -9.68 1.32
C HIS A 227 1.52 -8.65 0.20
N LEU A 228 0.46 -7.90 -0.03
CA LEU A 228 0.41 -6.84 -1.03
C LEU A 228 0.74 -5.48 -0.42
N GLU A 229 1.57 -4.73 -1.14
CA GLU A 229 1.63 -3.28 -1.09
C GLU A 229 0.92 -2.73 -2.32
N LEU A 230 -0.05 -1.85 -2.11
CA LEU A 230 -0.96 -1.37 -3.13
C LEU A 230 -0.90 0.16 -3.22
N ASN A 231 -1.07 0.67 -4.43
CA ASN A 231 -1.17 2.10 -4.71
C ASN A 231 -2.37 2.34 -5.62
N PHE A 232 -3.46 2.84 -5.04
CA PHE A 232 -4.70 3.11 -5.75
C PHE A 232 -4.71 4.53 -6.32
N LYS A 233 -4.75 4.64 -7.65
CA LYS A 233 -5.16 5.85 -8.35
C LYS A 233 -6.56 5.61 -8.92
N LEU A 234 -7.56 6.14 -8.23
CA LEU A 234 -8.95 6.04 -8.67
C LEU A 234 -9.25 7.15 -9.68
N GLU A 235 -9.88 6.79 -10.81
CA GLU A 235 -10.26 7.71 -11.88
C GLU A 235 -11.79 7.80 -11.94
N SER A 236 -12.33 8.99 -12.21
CA SER A 236 -13.78 9.21 -12.39
C SER A 236 -14.69 8.68 -11.27
N ILE A 237 -14.22 8.70 -10.03
CA ILE A 237 -15.00 8.35 -8.83
C ILE A 237 -16.17 9.33 -8.63
N SER A 238 -17.34 8.81 -8.25
CA SER A 238 -18.51 9.64 -8.01
C SER A 238 -18.49 10.28 -6.62
N LYS A 239 -19.37 11.25 -6.39
CA LYS A 239 -19.61 11.82 -5.05
C LYS A 239 -20.17 10.79 -4.05
N LYS A 240 -20.65 9.65 -4.53
CA LYS A 240 -21.22 8.57 -3.70
C LYS A 240 -20.16 7.61 -3.14
N VAL A 241 -18.91 7.66 -3.63
CA VAL A 241 -17.84 6.73 -3.24
C VAL A 241 -17.72 6.57 -1.72
N ASP A 242 -17.61 5.33 -1.25
CA ASP A 242 -17.45 4.96 0.16
C ASP A 242 -16.48 3.76 0.27
N GLY A 243 -16.40 3.14 1.45
CA GLY A 243 -15.39 2.13 1.77
C GLY A 243 -14.28 2.71 2.64
N VAL A 244 -13.41 1.86 3.19
CA VAL A 244 -12.34 2.28 4.12
C VAL A 244 -11.50 3.41 3.53
N LEU A 245 -10.99 3.18 2.31
CA LEU A 245 -10.21 4.14 1.55
C LEU A 245 -11.10 5.06 0.72
N GLY A 246 -12.11 4.51 0.05
CA GLY A 246 -12.95 5.26 -0.89
C GLY A 246 -13.65 6.47 -0.27
N GLN A 247 -14.11 6.38 0.98
CA GLN A 247 -14.78 7.50 1.64
C GLN A 247 -13.92 8.76 1.76
N THR A 248 -12.59 8.60 1.82
CA THR A 248 -11.61 9.70 1.96
C THR A 248 -11.45 10.52 0.68
N TYR A 249 -11.99 10.04 -0.44
CA TYR A 249 -11.95 10.76 -1.71
C TYR A 249 -13.16 11.71 -1.90
N ARG A 250 -14.19 11.62 -1.06
CA ARG A 250 -15.33 12.55 -1.14
C ARG A 250 -14.92 13.95 -0.71
N GLN A 251 -15.38 14.98 -1.43
CA GLN A 251 -15.07 16.39 -1.13
C GLN A 251 -15.49 16.81 0.29
N ASN A 252 -16.65 16.35 0.76
CA ASN A 252 -17.20 16.71 2.07
C ASN A 252 -16.85 15.69 3.17
N TYR A 253 -15.92 14.76 2.91
CA TYR A 253 -15.49 13.83 3.94
C TYR A 253 -14.62 14.56 4.97
N GLN A 254 -14.97 14.38 6.24
CA GLN A 254 -14.16 14.84 7.36
C GLN A 254 -13.64 13.61 8.10
N SER A 255 -12.33 13.48 8.13
CA SER A 255 -11.69 12.36 8.80
C SER A 255 -11.95 12.41 10.30
N ARG A 256 -12.40 11.30 10.86
CA ARG A 256 -12.65 11.13 12.30
C ARG A 256 -11.46 10.50 13.03
N VAL A 257 -10.38 10.20 12.31
CA VAL A 257 -9.18 9.63 12.92
C VAL A 257 -8.48 10.67 13.79
N LYS A 258 -7.94 10.23 14.92
CA LYS A 258 -7.23 11.12 15.85
C LYS A 258 -5.83 11.41 15.28
N MET A 259 -5.68 12.46 14.46
CA MET A 259 -4.42 12.78 13.77
C MET A 259 -3.24 13.04 14.71
N ALA A 260 -3.50 13.52 15.93
CA ALA A 260 -2.46 13.73 16.95
C ALA A 260 -1.97 12.42 17.59
N ALA A 261 -2.65 11.29 17.36
CA ALA A 261 -2.19 10.00 17.84
C ALA A 261 -1.00 9.52 16.99
N PRO A 262 0.02 8.88 17.58
CA PRO A 262 1.13 8.29 16.82
C PRO A 262 0.70 7.27 15.78
N MET A 263 -0.41 6.58 16.04
CA MET A 263 -1.07 5.67 15.10
C MET A 263 -2.57 6.03 15.01
N PRO A 264 -2.98 6.91 14.10
CA PRO A 264 -4.38 7.23 13.88
C PRO A 264 -5.10 6.01 13.30
N ILE A 265 -6.11 5.48 14.00
CA ILE A 265 -6.83 4.27 13.56
C ILE A 265 -8.20 4.65 13.02
N MET A 266 -8.56 4.10 11.87
CA MET A 266 -9.92 4.09 11.36
C MET A 266 -10.67 2.87 11.91
N GLY A 267 -11.58 3.12 12.84
CA GLY A 267 -12.45 2.09 13.41
C GLY A 267 -13.65 1.75 12.51
N GLY A 268 -14.56 0.93 13.04
CA GLY A 268 -15.80 0.57 12.37
C GLY A 268 -15.66 -0.55 11.34
N ALA A 269 -14.80 -1.55 11.62
CA ALA A 269 -14.52 -2.64 10.69
C ALA A 269 -15.79 -3.39 10.24
N GLU A 270 -16.80 -3.47 11.10
CA GLU A 270 -18.12 -4.05 10.79
C GLU A 270 -18.85 -3.34 9.65
N LYS A 271 -18.71 -2.01 9.50
CA LYS A 271 -19.29 -1.26 8.37
C LYS A 271 -18.75 -1.73 7.02
N PHE A 272 -17.48 -2.15 7.02
CA PHE A 272 -16.74 -2.48 5.81
C PHE A 272 -16.61 -3.98 5.58
N ALA A 273 -17.05 -4.81 6.52
CA ALA A 273 -16.99 -6.26 6.39
C ALA A 273 -17.81 -6.73 5.18
N SER A 274 -17.24 -7.63 4.39
CA SER A 274 -17.92 -8.31 3.30
C SER A 274 -17.89 -9.82 3.52
N SER A 275 -18.88 -10.54 2.99
CA SER A 275 -18.95 -12.00 3.15
C SER A 275 -17.84 -12.76 2.44
N HIS A 276 -17.38 -12.24 1.29
CA HIS A 276 -16.28 -12.81 0.52
C HIS A 276 -15.65 -11.75 -0.41
N LEU A 277 -14.50 -12.06 -0.98
CA LEU A 277 -13.71 -11.13 -1.81
C LEU A 277 -14.46 -10.48 -2.98
N PHE A 278 -15.46 -11.16 -3.56
CA PHE A 278 -16.27 -10.61 -4.68
C PHE A 278 -17.70 -10.22 -4.30
N ALA A 279 -18.07 -10.26 -3.01
CA ALA A 279 -19.36 -9.77 -2.56
C ALA A 279 -19.44 -8.25 -2.59
N THR A 280 -20.66 -7.74 -2.72
CA THR A 280 -20.97 -6.30 -2.69
C THR A 280 -21.90 -5.95 -1.54
N ASP A 281 -21.85 -6.75 -0.47
CA ASP A 281 -22.81 -6.79 0.65
C ASP A 281 -22.38 -5.97 1.88
N CYS A 282 -21.22 -5.33 1.85
CA CYS A 282 -20.79 -4.47 2.94
C CYS A 282 -21.73 -3.28 3.10
N SER A 283 -21.89 -2.76 4.33
CA SER A 283 -22.79 -1.62 4.60
C SER A 283 -22.34 -0.34 3.86
N ALA A 284 -21.07 -0.24 3.51
CA ALA A 284 -20.53 0.85 2.71
C ALA A 284 -20.81 0.74 1.20
N SER A 285 -21.38 -0.37 0.73
CA SER A 285 -21.51 -0.66 -0.70
C SER A 285 -22.34 0.40 -1.44
N LYS A 286 -21.83 0.78 -2.62
CA LYS A 286 -22.43 1.69 -3.60
C LYS A 286 -22.46 1.10 -5.01
N PHE A 287 -21.91 -0.10 -5.17
CA PHE A 287 -21.76 -0.74 -6.46
C PHE A 287 -23.11 -1.05 -7.10
N GLY A 288 -23.26 -0.75 -8.38
CA GLY A 288 -24.51 -0.96 -9.11
C GLY A 288 -25.66 -0.03 -8.71
N SER A 289 -25.45 0.94 -7.79
CA SER A 289 -26.46 1.95 -7.51
C SER A 289 -26.70 2.83 -8.74
N ARG A 290 -27.97 3.06 -9.12
CA ARG A 290 -28.32 3.84 -10.32
C ARG A 290 -27.74 5.25 -10.24
N LYS A 291 -27.23 5.74 -11.37
CA LYS A 291 -26.86 7.15 -11.56
C LYS A 291 -28.08 8.01 -11.21
N GLU A 292 -27.95 8.90 -10.24
CA GLU A 292 -28.60 10.21 -10.38
C GLU A 292 -27.64 11.03 -11.24
N GLU A 293 -28.18 11.78 -12.19
CA GLU A 293 -27.43 12.56 -13.18
C GLU A 293 -26.30 13.35 -12.51
N ASP A 294 -25.05 13.00 -12.83
CA ASP A 294 -23.87 13.63 -12.23
C ASP A 294 -23.59 14.92 -13.01
N GLY A 295 -23.82 16.06 -12.35
CA GLY A 295 -23.26 17.33 -12.75
C GLY A 295 -21.73 17.26 -12.66
N ASP A 296 -21.13 17.31 -13.85
CA ASP A 296 -19.73 17.51 -14.23
C ASP A 296 -18.66 17.25 -13.15
N GLY A 297 -17.86 16.20 -13.37
CA GLY A 297 -16.73 15.84 -12.54
C GLY A 297 -15.65 16.92 -12.61
N VAL A 298 -15.63 17.82 -11.63
CA VAL A 298 -14.60 18.85 -11.52
C VAL A 298 -13.24 18.21 -11.28
N ALA A 299 -12.31 18.44 -12.21
CA ALA A 299 -10.92 18.03 -12.10
C ALA A 299 -10.30 18.47 -10.76
N LEU A 300 -9.59 17.56 -10.09
CA LEU A 300 -8.80 17.88 -8.89
C LEU A 300 -7.77 18.97 -9.24
N ARG A 301 -8.04 20.21 -8.84
CA ARG A 301 -7.04 21.26 -8.76
C ARG A 301 -6.47 21.28 -7.34
N VAL A 302 -5.15 21.19 -7.24
CA VAL A 302 -4.40 21.37 -5.99
C VAL A 302 -3.60 22.65 -6.17
N GLU A 303 -3.85 23.66 -5.33
CA GLU A 303 -3.07 24.89 -5.32
C GLU A 303 -2.02 24.80 -4.20
N CYS A 304 -0.75 24.92 -4.60
CA CYS A 304 0.38 24.90 -3.70
C CYS A 304 0.97 26.31 -3.60
N GLY A 305 1.03 26.84 -2.38
CA GLY A 305 1.63 28.14 -2.08
C GLY A 305 2.80 28.01 -1.10
N SER A 306 3.80 28.88 -1.26
CA SER A 306 4.85 29.05 -0.25
C SER A 306 4.30 29.83 0.93
N SER A 307 4.42 29.29 2.14
CA SER A 307 4.05 30.02 3.36
C SER A 307 4.99 31.21 3.54
N ILE A 308 4.44 32.42 3.68
CA ILE A 308 5.21 33.62 4.02
C ILE A 308 5.86 33.38 5.40
N GLY A 309 7.17 33.10 5.41
CA GLY A 309 7.99 33.00 6.62
C GLY A 309 8.48 31.60 7.05
N GLY A 310 8.19 30.52 6.30
CA GLY A 310 8.65 29.17 6.63
C GLY A 310 9.18 28.41 5.42
N LYS A 311 10.26 27.62 5.57
CA LYS A 311 10.82 26.73 4.53
C LYS A 311 9.90 25.51 4.30
N GLY A 312 8.68 25.73 3.86
CA GLY A 312 7.72 24.67 3.54
C GLY A 312 6.72 25.11 2.47
N ILE A 313 6.44 24.21 1.54
CA ILE A 313 5.34 24.34 0.58
C ILE A 313 4.11 23.71 1.24
N LEU A 314 3.03 24.48 1.36
CA LEU A 314 1.75 23.98 1.84
C LEU A 314 0.82 23.87 0.64
N CYS A 315 0.45 22.64 0.29
CA CYS A 315 -0.57 22.36 -0.72
C CYS A 315 -1.90 22.17 -0.01
N LYS A 316 -2.90 22.93 -0.43
CA LYS A 316 -4.29 22.73 0.00
C LYS A 316 -5.14 22.38 -1.22
N ARG A 317 -6.19 21.61 -0.97
CA ARG A 317 -7.29 21.42 -1.91
C ARG A 317 -8.16 22.66 -1.94
#